data_AF-A0A5Y3PWV1-F1
#
_entry.id   AF-A0A5Y3PWV1-F1
#
_cell.length_a   1.000
_cell.length_b   1.000
_cell.length_c   1.000
_cell.angle_alpha   90.00
_cell.angle_beta   90.00
_cell.angle_gamma   90.00
#
_symmetry.space_group_name_H-M   'P 1'
#
loop_
_entity.id
_entity.type
_entity.pdbx_description
1 polymer ?
#
loop_
_entity_poly.entity_id
_entity_poly.type
_entity_poly.pdbx_seq_one_letter_code
_entity_poly.pdbx_strand_id
1 'polypeptide(L)'
;KGDRNPTSVRLQIHLERYGQWVVEKEITITGKTTTQYLASVIVDNLPPRPFGIRMVRVTADSTTDQLQNNTVWSSYTEIIDVRQRYPNTAVIGLQVESEQFGSQQVTRNYHFFGRIIQVPSNYDPVARTYSGIWDGTFKPAYSNNPAWCLWDMLTHPRYGMGQRIGAADVDRWALYAIGQYCDQMVPDGFGGTEPRMTFNAYLAQQRKAWDVLTDFCSAMRCMPVWNGQRLTFVQDRPSDTV
;
A
#
# COMPACT_ATOMS: atom_id res chain seq x y z
N LYS A 1 -34.05 9.87 -43.35
CA LYS A 1 -33.63 11.22 -42.97
C LYS A 1 -32.56 11.19 -41.87
N GLY A 2 -32.17 10.03 -41.32
CA GLY A 2 -31.09 9.94 -40.32
C GLY A 2 -29.67 9.81 -40.86
N ASP A 3 -29.46 9.90 -42.18
CA ASP A 3 -28.09 9.84 -42.74
C ASP A 3 -27.51 11.22 -43.12
N ARG A 4 -28.31 12.29 -43.12
CA ARG A 4 -27.85 13.67 -43.46
C ARG A 4 -27.92 14.71 -42.34
N ASN A 5 -28.73 14.50 -41.30
CA ASN A 5 -28.92 15.49 -40.23
C ASN A 5 -28.64 14.87 -38.84
N PRO A 6 -27.95 15.59 -37.94
CA PRO A 6 -27.73 15.13 -36.56
C PRO A 6 -29.06 14.98 -35.83
N THR A 7 -29.14 14.00 -34.93
CA THR A 7 -30.35 13.77 -34.12
C THR A 7 -30.03 13.91 -32.65
N SER A 8 -31.06 14.24 -31.87
CA SER A 8 -30.93 14.41 -30.44
C SER A 8 -32.03 13.66 -29.70
N VAL A 9 -31.67 13.06 -28.57
CA VAL A 9 -32.60 12.43 -27.63
C VAL A 9 -32.46 13.12 -26.29
N ARG A 10 -33.57 13.63 -25.75
CA ARG A 10 -33.65 14.21 -24.42
C ARG A 10 -34.16 13.17 -23.43
N LEU A 11 -33.43 13.01 -22.34
CA LEU A 11 -33.69 12.10 -21.23
C LEU A 11 -33.67 12.89 -19.94
N GLN A 12 -34.53 12.52 -19.00
CA GLN A 12 -34.57 13.07 -17.65
C GLN A 12 -34.37 11.93 -16.66
N ILE A 13 -33.49 12.16 -15.68
CA ILE A 13 -33.32 11.27 -14.53
C ILE A 13 -34.15 11.85 -13.39
N HIS A 14 -35.06 11.05 -12.87
CA HIS A 14 -35.89 11.43 -11.73
C HIS A 14 -35.51 10.61 -10.51
N LEU A 15 -35.48 11.28 -9.35
CA LEU A 15 -35.44 10.63 -8.06
C LEU A 15 -36.75 10.84 -7.32
N GLU A 16 -37.19 9.82 -6.60
CA GLU A 16 -38.33 9.92 -5.72
C GLU A 16 -37.91 10.63 -4.42
N ARG A 17 -38.54 11.78 -4.14
CA ARG A 17 -38.36 12.53 -2.90
C ARG A 17 -39.73 12.80 -2.29
N TYR A 18 -39.92 12.38 -1.04
CA TYR A 18 -41.17 12.60 -0.30
C TYR A 18 -42.42 12.12 -1.07
N GLY A 19 -42.32 11.02 -1.80
CA GLY A 19 -43.42 10.45 -2.60
C GLY A 19 -43.73 11.19 -3.91
N GLN A 20 -42.85 12.09 -4.35
CA GLN A 20 -42.96 12.80 -5.64
C GLN A 20 -41.71 12.57 -6.49
N TRP A 21 -41.91 12.49 -7.81
CA TRP A 21 -40.81 12.34 -8.77
C TRP A 21 -40.23 13.68 -9.16
N VAL A 22 -39.02 13.98 -8.69
CA VAL A 22 -38.31 15.23 -8.97
C VAL A 22 -37.28 14.99 -10.07
N VAL A 23 -37.20 15.90 -11.05
CA VAL A 23 -36.17 15.88 -12.09
C VAL A 23 -34.85 16.32 -11.48
N GLU A 24 -33.87 15.42 -11.41
CA GLU A 24 -32.54 15.71 -10.85
C GLU A 24 -31.54 16.11 -11.92
N LYS A 25 -31.67 15.51 -13.11
CA LYS A 25 -30.74 15.75 -14.20
C LYS A 25 -31.46 15.62 -15.52
N GLU A 26 -31.14 16.54 -16.43
CA GLU A 26 -31.56 16.46 -17.82
C GLU A 26 -30.33 16.21 -18.71
N ILE A 27 -30.48 15.28 -19.64
CA ILE A 27 -29.42 14.79 -20.51
C ILE A 27 -29.92 14.94 -21.93
N THR A 28 -29.13 15.62 -22.77
CA THR A 28 -29.37 15.65 -24.22
C THR A 28 -28.23 14.92 -24.88
N ILE A 29 -28.52 13.76 -25.46
CA ILE A 29 -27.55 13.03 -26.28
C ILE A 29 -27.71 13.55 -27.71
N THR A 30 -26.67 14.19 -28.24
CA THR A 30 -26.64 14.72 -29.62
C THR A 30 -25.57 14.02 -30.42
N GLY A 31 -25.89 13.54 -31.62
CA GLY A 31 -24.87 13.00 -32.52
C GLY A 31 -25.40 12.16 -33.66
N LYS A 32 -24.47 11.64 -34.45
CA LYS A 32 -24.68 10.62 -35.48
C LYS A 32 -23.81 9.41 -35.11
N THR A 33 -24.41 8.35 -34.59
CA THR A 33 -23.69 7.12 -34.24
C THR A 33 -24.41 5.93 -34.87
N THR A 34 -23.65 4.99 -35.42
CA THR A 34 -24.17 3.69 -35.91
C THR A 34 -23.94 2.56 -34.90
N THR A 35 -23.18 2.84 -33.84
CA THR A 35 -22.87 1.94 -32.74
C THR A 35 -23.48 2.43 -31.43
N GLN A 36 -23.56 1.54 -30.44
CA GLN A 36 -24.05 1.89 -29.10
C GLN A 36 -23.16 2.98 -28.48
N TYR A 37 -23.81 4.06 -28.04
CA TYR A 37 -23.18 5.14 -27.30
C TYR A 37 -23.59 5.07 -25.83
N LEU A 38 -22.61 5.14 -24.92
CA LEU A 38 -22.85 5.13 -23.48
C LEU A 38 -22.64 6.55 -22.94
N ALA A 39 -23.68 7.10 -22.33
CA ALA A 39 -23.59 8.35 -21.57
C ALA A 39 -23.62 8.01 -20.07
N SER A 40 -22.60 8.45 -19.32
CA SER A 40 -22.56 8.32 -17.86
C SER A 40 -22.93 9.64 -17.21
N VAL A 41 -23.75 9.58 -16.16
CA VAL A 41 -24.18 10.75 -15.41
C VAL A 41 -24.10 10.46 -13.92
N ILE A 42 -23.39 11.33 -13.21
CA ILE A 42 -23.30 11.30 -11.75
C ILE A 42 -24.42 12.18 -11.20
N VAL A 43 -25.20 11.63 -10.25
CA VAL A 43 -26.23 12.34 -9.51
C VAL A 43 -25.85 12.31 -8.03
N ASP A 44 -25.60 13.49 -7.47
CA ASP A 44 -25.20 13.66 -6.08
C ASP A 44 -26.43 13.82 -5.16
N ASN A 45 -26.21 13.85 -3.84
CA ASN A 45 -27.26 14.12 -2.83
C ASN A 45 -28.49 13.19 -2.93
N LEU A 46 -28.22 11.89 -3.02
CA LEU A 46 -29.26 10.87 -3.10
C LEU A 46 -30.16 10.88 -1.84
N PRO A 47 -31.47 10.63 -1.98
CA PRO A 47 -32.37 10.50 -0.83
C PRO A 47 -31.98 9.29 0.05
N PRO A 48 -32.39 9.29 1.33
CA PRO A 48 -32.20 8.13 2.20
C PRO A 48 -32.84 6.87 1.61
N ARG A 49 -32.20 5.72 1.78
CA ARG A 49 -32.73 4.44 1.30
C ARG A 49 -33.97 4.03 2.12
N PRO A 50 -35.00 3.40 1.51
CA PRO A 50 -35.15 3.14 0.08
C PRO A 50 -35.65 4.36 -0.70
N PHE A 51 -35.20 4.52 -1.95
CA PHE A 51 -35.70 5.54 -2.87
C PHE A 51 -35.89 4.97 -4.28
N GLY A 52 -36.85 5.50 -5.02
CA GLY A 52 -37.04 5.21 -6.44
C GLY A 52 -36.11 6.04 -7.33
N ILE A 53 -35.57 5.41 -8.37
CA ILE A 53 -34.93 6.08 -9.51
C ILE A 53 -35.64 5.66 -10.79
N ARG A 54 -35.85 6.59 -11.71
CA ARG A 54 -36.32 6.27 -13.06
C ARG A 54 -35.69 7.19 -14.09
N MET A 55 -35.61 6.70 -15.30
CA MET A 55 -35.26 7.48 -16.48
C MET A 55 -36.51 7.68 -17.32
N VAL A 56 -36.81 8.93 -17.64
CA VAL A 56 -37.93 9.31 -18.50
C VAL A 56 -37.37 9.86 -19.79
N ARG A 57 -37.80 9.30 -20.90
CA ARG A 57 -37.48 9.83 -22.22
C ARG A 57 -38.49 10.90 -22.60
N VAL A 58 -38.00 12.09 -22.95
CA VAL A 58 -38.85 13.24 -23.33
C VAL A 58 -39.06 13.29 -24.85
N THR A 59 -38.05 12.93 -25.63
CA THR A 59 -38.15 12.89 -27.11
C THR A 59 -38.94 11.65 -27.55
N ALA A 60 -39.92 11.78 -28.44
CA ALA A 60 -40.65 10.63 -28.97
C ALA A 60 -39.74 9.61 -29.71
N ASP A 61 -40.18 8.35 -29.76
CA ASP A 61 -39.54 7.34 -30.59
C ASP A 61 -39.62 7.71 -32.07
N SER A 62 -38.57 7.37 -32.82
CA SER A 62 -38.60 7.52 -34.27
C SER A 62 -39.54 6.49 -34.88
N THR A 63 -40.46 6.94 -35.72
CA THR A 63 -41.36 6.08 -36.51
C THR A 63 -40.79 5.70 -37.87
N THR A 64 -39.55 6.09 -38.17
CA THR A 64 -38.90 5.87 -39.48
C THR A 64 -37.70 4.95 -39.35
N ASP A 65 -37.55 3.97 -40.24
CA ASP A 65 -36.39 3.06 -40.28
C ASP A 65 -35.07 3.80 -40.56
N GLN A 66 -35.16 4.97 -41.18
CA GLN A 66 -34.00 5.79 -41.50
C GLN A 66 -33.42 6.53 -40.30
N LEU A 67 -34.03 6.42 -39.11
CA LEU A 67 -33.52 6.98 -37.86
C LEU A 67 -33.85 6.00 -36.73
N GLN A 68 -32.83 5.32 -36.20
CA GLN A 68 -32.97 4.51 -35.00
C GLN A 68 -32.46 5.31 -33.80
N ASN A 69 -33.34 5.58 -32.85
CA ASN A 69 -33.04 6.34 -31.63
C ASN A 69 -33.43 5.57 -30.37
N ASN A 70 -33.29 4.24 -30.41
CA ASN A 70 -33.58 3.38 -29.28
C ASN A 70 -32.65 3.70 -28.10
N THR A 71 -33.22 3.84 -26.90
CA THR A 71 -32.47 4.18 -25.69
C THR A 71 -32.75 3.13 -24.63
N VAL A 72 -31.69 2.57 -24.04
CA VAL A 72 -31.79 1.51 -23.02
C VAL A 72 -31.00 1.93 -21.78
N TRP A 73 -31.55 1.64 -20.61
CA TRP A 73 -30.81 1.75 -19.34
C TRP A 73 -29.77 0.65 -19.27
N SER A 74 -28.48 1.01 -19.23
CA SER A 74 -27.39 0.05 -19.21
C SER A 74 -27.10 -0.47 -17.80
N SER A 75 -26.77 0.44 -16.88
CA SER A 75 -26.40 0.10 -15.51
C SER A 75 -26.56 1.29 -14.57
N TYR A 76 -26.57 1.01 -13.27
CA TYR A 76 -26.47 2.03 -12.24
C TYR A 76 -25.45 1.57 -11.20
N THR A 77 -24.67 2.52 -10.70
CA THR A 77 -23.66 2.27 -9.66
C THR A 77 -23.82 3.34 -8.60
N GLU A 78 -24.05 2.92 -7.36
CA GLU A 78 -24.06 3.82 -6.22
C GLU A 78 -22.63 4.05 -5.72
N ILE A 79 -22.20 5.31 -5.69
CA ILE A 79 -20.89 5.69 -5.15
C ILE A 79 -21.09 6.06 -3.68
N ILE A 80 -20.58 5.23 -2.78
CA ILE A 80 -20.59 5.50 -1.33
C ILE A 80 -19.20 6.02 -0.95
N ASP A 81 -19.11 7.33 -0.68
CA ASP A 81 -17.87 7.91 -0.16
C ASP A 81 -17.72 7.55 1.33
N VAL A 82 -16.87 6.56 1.61
CA VAL A 82 -16.52 6.19 2.97
C VAL A 82 -15.12 6.72 3.26
N ARG A 83 -15.02 7.66 4.21
CA ARG A 83 -13.73 8.09 4.77
C ARG A 83 -13.15 6.99 5.64
N GLN A 84 -12.51 6.02 5.02
CA GLN A 84 -11.75 4.99 5.74
C GLN A 84 -10.41 5.57 6.20
N ARG A 85 -10.14 5.50 7.50
CA ARG A 85 -8.80 5.75 8.02
C ARG A 85 -7.99 4.46 7.83
N TYR A 86 -6.90 4.55 7.07
CA TYR A 86 -5.91 3.47 6.96
C TYR A 86 -4.64 3.85 7.75
N PRO A 87 -4.68 3.82 9.10
CA PRO A 87 -3.56 4.25 9.91
C PRO A 87 -2.34 3.33 9.70
N ASN A 88 -1.18 3.95 9.49
CA ASN A 88 0.10 3.29 9.19
C ASN A 88 0.12 2.52 7.86
N THR A 89 -0.66 2.97 6.88
CA THR A 89 -0.58 2.50 5.48
C THR A 89 -0.06 3.62 4.61
N ALA A 90 0.94 3.33 3.77
CA ALA A 90 1.34 4.21 2.67
C ALA A 90 0.55 3.80 1.42
N VAL A 91 -0.11 4.76 0.77
CA VAL A 91 -0.84 4.55 -0.48
C VAL A 91 -0.16 5.37 -1.57
N ILE A 92 0.13 4.72 -2.70
CA ILE A 92 0.69 5.37 -3.88
C ILE A 92 -0.34 5.23 -5.00
N GLY A 93 -0.90 6.37 -5.42
CA GLY A 93 -1.74 6.48 -6.61
C GLY A 93 -0.92 7.02 -7.78
N LEU A 94 -1.14 6.50 -8.97
CA LEU A 94 -0.67 7.11 -10.21
C LEU A 94 -1.83 7.06 -11.20
N GLN A 95 -2.12 8.22 -11.77
CA GLN A 95 -3.08 8.41 -12.84
C GLN A 95 -2.29 8.48 -14.14
N VAL A 96 -2.68 7.65 -15.10
CA VAL A 96 -2.08 7.61 -16.44
C VAL A 96 -3.18 7.70 -17.48
N GLU A 97 -2.84 8.25 -18.64
CA GLU A 97 -3.74 8.36 -19.78
C GLU A 97 -3.90 6.99 -20.44
N SER A 98 -5.14 6.53 -20.61
CA SER A 98 -5.43 5.19 -21.15
C SER A 98 -4.96 5.02 -22.59
N GLU A 99 -4.88 6.10 -23.37
CA GLU A 99 -4.42 6.06 -24.76
C GLU A 99 -2.97 5.59 -24.88
N GLN A 100 -2.13 5.86 -23.87
CA GLN A 100 -0.71 5.49 -23.88
C GLN A 100 -0.47 4.01 -23.55
N PHE A 101 -1.42 3.34 -22.89
CA PHE A 101 -1.28 1.97 -22.39
C PHE A 101 -2.23 0.96 -23.07
N GLY A 102 -3.18 1.44 -23.88
CA GLY A 102 -4.14 0.59 -24.58
C GLY A 102 -4.91 -0.32 -23.61
N SER A 103 -4.91 -1.62 -23.88
CA SER A 103 -5.55 -2.64 -23.02
C SER A 103 -4.62 -3.25 -21.96
N GLN A 104 -3.36 -2.83 -21.87
CA GLN A 104 -2.40 -3.41 -20.92
C GLN A 104 -2.50 -2.76 -19.55
N GLN A 105 -2.48 -3.59 -18.51
CA GLN A 105 -2.39 -3.11 -17.13
C GLN A 105 -1.01 -2.51 -16.86
N VAL A 106 -0.96 -1.33 -16.25
CA VAL A 106 0.31 -0.65 -15.93
C VAL A 106 1.02 -1.38 -14.79
N THR A 107 2.12 -2.05 -15.11
CA THR A 107 3.05 -2.61 -14.12
C THR A 107 3.92 -1.51 -13.53
N ARG A 108 4.09 -1.49 -12.20
CA ARG A 108 4.89 -0.48 -11.49
C ARG A 108 5.89 -1.16 -10.58
N ASN A 109 7.14 -0.71 -10.63
CA ASN A 109 8.19 -1.11 -9.70
C ASN A 109 8.62 0.11 -8.90
N TYR A 110 8.84 -0.06 -7.60
CA TYR A 110 9.26 1.01 -6.71
C TYR A 110 10.58 0.65 -6.07
N HIS A 111 11.49 1.61 -6.02
CA HIS A 111 12.67 1.56 -5.18
C HIS A 111 12.43 2.53 -4.02
N PHE A 112 12.32 2.00 -2.81
CA PHE A 112 12.05 2.81 -1.62
C PHE A 112 12.84 2.27 -0.44
N PHE A 113 13.22 3.19 0.45
CA PHE A 113 13.66 2.81 1.78
C PHE A 113 12.47 2.26 2.55
N GLY A 114 12.67 1.13 3.21
CA GLY A 114 11.65 0.44 3.97
C GLY A 114 11.17 1.24 5.20
N ARG A 115 10.88 0.53 6.27
CA ARG A 115 10.32 1.14 7.47
C ARG A 115 11.37 1.92 8.28
N ILE A 116 10.94 3.01 8.91
CA ILE A 116 11.68 3.67 10.00
C ILE A 116 11.58 2.79 11.25
N ILE A 117 12.72 2.33 11.73
CA ILE A 117 12.85 1.41 12.87
C ILE A 117 13.56 2.09 14.05
N GLN A 118 13.59 1.44 15.21
CA GLN A 118 14.36 1.91 16.36
C GLN A 118 15.81 1.43 16.24
N VAL A 119 16.74 2.39 16.20
CA VAL A 119 18.19 2.14 16.17
C VAL A 119 18.87 2.81 17.37
N PRO A 120 20.09 2.41 17.78
CA PRO A 120 20.80 3.07 18.87
C PRO A 120 20.91 4.58 18.66
N SER A 121 20.75 5.34 19.73
CA SER A 121 20.86 6.80 19.72
C SER A 121 22.19 7.28 19.11
N ASN A 122 23.26 6.53 19.32
CA ASN A 122 24.62 6.84 18.89
C ASN A 122 25.02 6.28 17.51
N TYR A 123 24.10 5.59 16.82
CA TYR A 123 24.32 4.97 15.52
C TYR A 123 23.93 5.92 14.38
N ASP A 124 24.77 6.03 13.36
CA ASP A 124 24.45 6.64 12.07
C ASP A 124 24.17 5.53 11.04
N PRO A 125 22.92 5.36 10.57
CA PRO A 125 22.58 4.29 9.63
C PRO A 125 23.06 4.53 8.20
N VAL A 126 23.39 5.77 7.83
CA VAL A 126 23.91 6.11 6.50
C VAL A 126 25.42 5.86 6.46
N ALA A 127 26.14 6.41 7.44
CA ALA A 127 27.58 6.20 7.56
C ALA A 127 27.96 4.84 8.14
N ARG A 128 27.03 4.13 8.78
CA ARG A 128 27.21 2.86 9.50
C ARG A 128 28.21 2.93 10.64
N THR A 129 28.27 4.09 11.30
CA THR A 129 29.21 4.35 12.39
C THR A 129 28.50 4.46 13.72
N TYR A 130 29.21 4.12 14.79
CA TYR A 130 28.74 4.23 16.17
C TYR A 130 29.65 5.23 16.88
N SER A 131 29.06 6.29 17.46
CA SER A 131 29.80 7.40 18.03
C SER A 131 29.74 7.38 19.57
N GLY A 132 30.90 7.36 20.23
CA GLY A 132 30.95 7.30 21.69
C GLY A 132 30.34 6.04 22.31
N ILE A 133 30.12 6.08 23.63
CA ILE A 133 29.53 4.97 24.38
C ILE A 133 28.01 5.05 24.26
N TRP A 134 27.39 3.93 23.89
CA TRP A 134 25.93 3.83 23.85
C TRP A 134 25.34 3.69 25.26
N ASP A 135 24.30 4.47 25.54
CA ASP A 135 23.60 4.51 26.84
C ASP A 135 22.40 3.56 26.91
N GLY A 136 22.12 2.80 25.85
CA GLY A 136 20.98 1.89 25.76
C GLY A 136 19.69 2.52 25.23
N THR A 137 19.71 3.81 24.85
CA THR A 137 18.55 4.53 24.29
C THR A 137 18.44 4.38 22.78
N PHE A 138 17.23 4.52 22.24
CA PHE A 138 16.95 4.35 20.81
C PHE A 138 16.41 5.63 20.18
N LYS A 139 16.63 5.79 18.88
CA LYS A 139 16.06 6.84 18.03
C LYS A 139 15.40 6.22 16.79
N PRO A 140 14.36 6.85 16.23
CA PRO A 140 13.77 6.42 14.97
C PRO A 140 14.68 6.77 13.79
N ALA A 141 15.07 5.77 13.00
CA ALA A 141 15.76 5.97 11.72
C ALA A 141 15.54 4.79 10.76
N TYR A 142 15.72 5.01 9.47
CA TYR A 142 15.83 3.89 8.52
C TYR A 142 17.18 3.20 8.69
N SER A 143 17.21 1.87 8.73
CA SER A 143 18.43 1.07 8.64
C SER A 143 18.11 -0.28 8.02
N ASN A 144 19.06 -0.83 7.28
CA ASN A 144 19.05 -2.20 6.75
C ASN A 144 20.10 -3.07 7.46
N ASN A 145 20.56 -2.67 8.65
CA ASN A 145 21.36 -3.53 9.52
C ASN A 145 20.43 -4.61 10.12
N PRO A 146 20.71 -5.90 9.91
CA PRO A 146 19.86 -6.99 10.38
C PRO A 146 19.61 -7.00 11.89
N ALA A 147 20.56 -6.52 12.71
CA ALA A 147 20.40 -6.50 14.16
C ALA A 147 19.29 -5.55 14.60
N TRP A 148 19.21 -4.38 13.97
CA TRP A 148 18.19 -3.39 14.25
C TRP A 148 16.85 -3.75 13.61
N CYS A 149 16.86 -4.36 12.43
CA CYS A 149 15.66 -4.95 11.85
C CYS A 149 15.08 -6.05 12.76
N LEU A 150 15.93 -6.88 13.38
CA LEU A 150 15.51 -7.90 14.32
C LEU A 150 14.96 -7.30 15.63
N TRP A 151 15.64 -6.29 16.18
CA TRP A 151 15.15 -5.56 17.35
C TRP A 151 13.74 -5.02 17.14
N ASP A 152 13.49 -4.37 16.00
CA ASP A 152 12.19 -3.84 15.64
C ASP A 152 11.14 -4.96 15.49
N MET A 153 11.47 -6.05 14.81
CA MET A 153 10.58 -7.21 14.67
C MET A 153 10.22 -7.83 16.03
N LEU A 154 11.17 -7.90 16.98
CA LEU A 154 10.91 -8.48 18.30
C LEU A 154 10.07 -7.57 19.19
N THR A 155 10.31 -6.27 19.14
CA THR A 155 9.74 -5.31 20.12
C THR A 155 8.50 -4.58 19.62
N HIS A 156 8.23 -4.57 18.31
CA HIS A 156 7.12 -3.78 17.79
C HIS A 156 5.76 -4.42 18.10
N PRO A 157 4.81 -3.69 18.73
CA PRO A 157 3.56 -4.28 19.24
C PRO A 157 2.52 -4.62 18.16
N ARG A 158 2.65 -4.07 16.95
CA ARG A 158 1.64 -4.25 15.88
C ARG A 158 1.89 -5.45 14.95
N TYR A 159 3.10 -5.56 14.40
CA TYR A 159 3.45 -6.57 13.39
C TYR A 159 4.57 -7.51 13.86
N GLY A 160 5.20 -7.17 14.99
CA GLY A 160 6.28 -7.90 15.59
C GLY A 160 5.80 -8.79 16.73
N MET A 161 6.75 -9.24 17.54
CA MET A 161 6.49 -10.03 18.74
C MET A 161 6.27 -9.20 20.00
N GLY A 162 6.18 -7.86 19.87
CA GLY A 162 6.17 -6.91 20.98
C GLY A 162 5.00 -7.04 21.96
N GLN A 163 3.93 -7.75 21.58
CA GLN A 163 2.83 -8.07 22.50
C GLN A 163 3.16 -9.17 23.50
N ARG A 164 4.16 -10.02 23.19
CA ARG A 164 4.55 -11.19 23.98
C ARG A 164 5.97 -11.12 24.52
N ILE A 165 6.87 -10.46 23.78
CA ILE A 165 8.27 -10.26 24.14
C ILE A 165 8.47 -8.75 24.26
N GLY A 166 8.70 -8.27 25.47
CA GLY A 166 9.01 -6.86 25.72
C GLY A 166 10.46 -6.53 25.37
N ALA A 167 10.77 -5.24 25.21
CA ALA A 167 12.15 -4.78 25.03
C ALA A 167 13.08 -5.18 26.20
N ALA A 168 12.53 -5.43 27.39
CA ALA A 168 13.26 -5.92 28.56
C ALA A 168 13.67 -7.40 28.43
N ASP A 169 12.92 -8.19 27.66
CA ASP A 169 13.14 -9.62 27.47
C ASP A 169 14.17 -9.91 26.37
N VAL A 170 14.67 -8.88 25.68
CA VAL A 170 15.63 -8.99 24.57
C VAL A 170 16.97 -8.38 24.99
N ASP A 171 18.06 -9.13 24.78
CA ASP A 171 19.40 -8.66 25.10
C ASP A 171 19.92 -7.65 24.05
N ARG A 172 19.55 -6.37 24.25
CA ARG A 172 19.97 -5.26 23.40
C ARG A 172 21.49 -5.09 23.32
N TRP A 173 22.24 -5.48 24.34
CA TRP A 173 23.69 -5.34 24.37
C TRP A 173 24.37 -6.37 23.47
N ALA A 174 23.87 -7.60 23.45
CA ALA A 174 24.29 -8.63 22.50
C ALA A 174 24.00 -8.19 21.06
N LEU A 175 22.78 -7.68 20.81
CA LEU A 175 22.41 -7.15 19.49
C LEU A 175 23.26 -5.95 19.07
N TYR A 176 23.68 -5.09 20.00
CA TYR A 176 24.58 -3.98 19.70
C TYR A 176 25.94 -4.46 19.21
N ALA A 177 26.54 -5.45 19.88
CA ALA A 177 27.80 -6.03 19.44
C ALA A 177 27.70 -6.71 18.06
N ILE A 178 26.58 -7.38 17.80
CA ILE A 178 26.27 -7.99 16.48
C ILE A 178 26.06 -6.90 15.43
N GLY A 179 25.32 -5.84 15.75
CA GLY A 179 25.07 -4.71 14.87
C GLY A 179 26.36 -4.03 14.41
N GLN A 180 27.29 -3.80 15.34
CA GLN A 180 28.62 -3.29 15.01
C GLN A 180 29.39 -4.23 14.07
N TYR A 181 29.29 -5.54 14.26
CA TYR A 181 29.93 -6.52 13.38
C TYR A 181 29.32 -6.53 11.97
N CYS A 182 27.99 -6.42 11.87
CA CYS A 182 27.29 -6.35 10.58
C CYS A 182 27.65 -5.09 9.78
N ASP A 183 27.92 -3.97 10.46
CA ASP A 183 28.29 -2.68 9.86
C ASP A 183 29.78 -2.54 9.53
N GLN A 184 30.62 -3.52 9.87
CA GLN A 184 32.03 -3.49 9.46
C GLN A 184 32.16 -3.49 7.93
N MET A 185 32.89 -2.52 7.39
CA MET A 185 33.19 -2.46 5.97
C MET A 185 34.21 -3.55 5.61
N VAL A 186 33.83 -4.41 4.67
CA VAL A 186 34.66 -5.50 4.13
C VAL A 186 34.90 -5.24 2.63
N PRO A 187 35.99 -5.75 2.04
CA PRO A 187 36.21 -5.63 0.60
C PRO A 187 35.08 -6.29 -0.20
N ASP A 188 34.57 -5.59 -1.21
CA ASP A 188 33.48 -6.08 -2.08
C ASP A 188 33.96 -7.03 -3.21
N GLY A 189 35.27 -7.28 -3.29
CA GLY A 189 35.89 -8.09 -4.34
C GLY A 189 36.08 -7.36 -5.68
N PHE A 190 35.63 -6.11 -5.81
CA PHE A 190 35.75 -5.27 -7.00
C PHE A 190 36.60 -4.00 -6.77
N GLY A 191 37.28 -3.91 -5.63
CA GLY A 191 38.17 -2.79 -5.27
C GLY A 191 37.49 -1.71 -4.43
N GLY A 192 36.23 -1.90 -4.04
CA GLY A 192 35.51 -1.09 -3.08
C GLY A 192 35.32 -1.80 -1.74
N THR A 193 34.41 -1.26 -0.93
CA THR A 193 34.03 -1.84 0.36
C THR A 193 32.52 -1.86 0.51
N GLU A 194 32.00 -2.92 1.07
CA GLU A 194 30.59 -3.06 1.42
C GLU A 194 30.40 -3.40 2.90
N PRO A 195 29.24 -3.13 3.49
CA PRO A 195 28.94 -3.58 4.84
C PRO A 195 28.90 -5.10 4.87
N ARG A 196 29.50 -5.71 5.91
CA ARG A 196 29.61 -7.16 6.05
C ARG A 196 28.27 -7.88 5.89
N MET A 197 27.20 -7.32 6.47
CA MET A 197 25.86 -7.90 6.41
C MET A 197 24.82 -6.80 6.23
N THR A 198 23.92 -6.97 5.25
CA THR A 198 22.74 -6.12 5.05
C THR A 198 21.49 -6.98 4.93
N PHE A 199 20.34 -6.43 5.30
CA PHE A 199 19.09 -7.18 5.34
C PHE A 199 17.90 -6.32 4.95
N ASN A 200 17.22 -6.74 3.88
CA ASN A 200 15.98 -6.17 3.40
C ASN A 200 14.93 -7.29 3.34
N ALA A 201 13.96 -7.27 4.24
CA ALA A 201 12.90 -8.27 4.29
C ALA A 201 11.54 -7.70 3.92
N TYR A 202 10.77 -8.51 3.20
CA TYR A 202 9.37 -8.26 2.89
C TYR A 202 8.52 -9.39 3.49
N LEU A 203 7.73 -9.06 4.51
CA LEU A 203 6.86 -10.00 5.20
C LEU A 203 5.42 -9.86 4.67
N ALA A 204 5.10 -10.64 3.64
CA ALA A 204 3.79 -10.59 2.97
C ALA A 204 2.71 -11.47 3.63
N GLN A 205 3.13 -12.54 4.32
CA GLN A 205 2.25 -13.58 4.83
C GLN A 205 2.54 -13.87 6.30
N GLN A 206 1.52 -14.31 7.03
CA GLN A 206 1.68 -14.76 8.40
C GLN A 206 2.50 -16.04 8.44
N ARG A 207 3.59 -16.03 9.22
CA ARG A 207 4.47 -17.17 9.45
C ARG A 207 4.63 -17.41 10.94
N LYS A 208 5.11 -18.60 11.31
CA LYS A 208 5.46 -18.88 12.70
C LYS A 208 6.58 -17.93 13.13
N ALA A 209 6.40 -17.31 14.28
CA ALA A 209 7.32 -16.36 14.87
C ALA A 209 8.76 -16.90 14.93
N TRP A 210 8.93 -18.16 15.37
CA TRP A 210 10.23 -18.82 15.46
C TRP A 210 10.94 -18.96 14.11
N ASP A 211 10.20 -19.28 13.04
CA ASP A 211 10.79 -19.42 11.70
C ASP A 211 11.31 -18.07 11.21
N VAL A 212 10.54 -17.00 11.41
CA VAL A 212 10.96 -15.63 11.04
C VAL A 212 12.15 -15.18 11.90
N LEU A 213 12.15 -15.45 13.20
CA LEU A 213 13.29 -15.17 14.08
C LEU A 213 14.56 -15.87 13.60
N THR A 214 14.44 -17.15 13.25
CA THR A 214 15.55 -17.97 12.76
C THR A 214 16.08 -17.42 11.42
N ASP A 215 15.20 -17.02 10.50
CA ASP A 215 15.60 -16.39 9.23
C ASP A 215 16.43 -15.12 9.46
N PHE A 216 15.98 -14.21 10.35
CA PHE A 216 16.75 -13.02 10.70
C PHE A 216 18.10 -13.36 11.35
N CYS A 217 18.13 -14.34 12.25
CA CYS A 217 19.35 -14.76 12.93
C CYS A 217 20.36 -15.40 11.95
N SER A 218 19.87 -16.17 10.98
CA SER A 218 20.71 -16.79 9.94
C SER A 218 21.45 -15.76 9.09
N ALA A 219 20.81 -14.61 8.78
CA ALA A 219 21.43 -13.52 8.03
C ALA A 219 22.64 -12.92 8.75
N MET A 220 22.67 -12.99 10.09
CA MET A 220 23.74 -12.48 10.94
C MET A 220 24.74 -13.54 11.40
N ARG A 221 24.55 -14.81 10.98
CA ARG A 221 25.29 -15.96 11.52
C ARG A 221 25.20 -16.04 13.05
N CYS A 222 24.02 -15.76 13.60
CA CYS A 222 23.76 -15.92 15.02
C CYS A 222 22.67 -16.94 15.29
N MET A 223 22.61 -17.42 16.54
CA MET A 223 21.55 -18.27 17.05
C MET A 223 20.85 -17.58 18.22
N PRO A 224 19.51 -17.54 18.23
CA PRO A 224 18.76 -17.05 19.38
C PRO A 224 18.79 -18.09 20.51
N VAL A 225 19.13 -17.66 21.72
CA VAL A 225 19.22 -18.53 22.90
C VAL A 225 18.47 -17.88 24.06
N TRP A 226 17.63 -18.65 24.75
CA TRP A 226 17.03 -18.21 26.00
C TRP A 226 17.98 -18.52 27.17
N ASN A 227 18.49 -17.51 27.86
CA ASN A 227 19.44 -17.70 28.97
C ASN A 227 18.77 -17.85 30.35
N GLY A 228 17.45 -18.06 30.38
CA GLY A 228 16.65 -18.15 31.61
C GLY A 228 16.07 -16.81 32.08
N GLN A 229 16.59 -15.67 31.62
CA GLN A 229 16.09 -14.33 31.95
C GLN A 229 15.67 -13.53 30.73
N ARG A 230 16.43 -13.63 29.64
CA ARG A 230 16.23 -12.88 28.39
C ARG A 230 16.64 -13.70 27.17
N LEU A 231 16.07 -13.32 26.04
CA LEU A 231 16.48 -13.79 24.72
C LEU A 231 17.80 -13.10 24.34
N THR A 232 18.87 -13.87 24.33
CA THR A 232 20.20 -13.42 23.91
C THR A 232 20.60 -14.06 22.59
N PHE A 233 21.66 -13.54 21.97
CA PHE A 233 22.09 -13.94 20.62
C PHE A 233 23.56 -14.31 20.66
N VAL A 234 23.87 -15.53 20.23
CA VAL A 234 25.24 -16.01 20.11
C VAL A 234 25.63 -15.97 18.64
N GLN A 235 26.62 -15.15 18.30
CA GLN A 235 27.11 -15.01 16.94
C GLN A 235 28.37 -15.84 16.71
N ASP A 236 28.42 -16.54 15.59
CA ASP A 236 29.62 -17.20 15.10
C ASP A 236 30.54 -16.15 14.44
N ARG A 237 31.48 -15.65 15.24
CA ARG A 237 32.52 -14.70 14.82
C ARG A 237 33.86 -15.15 15.39
N PRO A 238 35.00 -14.88 14.72
CA PRO A 238 36.31 -15.10 15.30
C PRO A 238 36.40 -14.35 16.63
N SER A 239 36.61 -15.10 17.72
CA SER A 239 36.91 -14.52 19.03
C SER A 239 38.43 -14.44 19.17
N ASP A 240 38.92 -13.40 19.82
CA ASP A 240 40.31 -13.37 20.26
C ASP A 240 40.58 -14.63 21.10
N THR A 241 41.65 -15.35 20.76
CA THR A 241 42.20 -16.39 21.62
C THR A 241 42.78 -15.70 22.84
N VAL A 242 42.22 -16.00 24.02
CA VAL A 242 42.78 -15.58 25.31
C VAL A 242 44.15 -16.22 25.51
#